data_AF-A0A354FLN3-F1
#
_entry.id   AF-A0A354FLN3-F1
#
_cell.length_a   1.000
_cell.length_b   1.000
_cell.length_c   1.000
_cell.angle_alpha   90.00
_cell.angle_beta   90.00
_cell.angle_gamma   90.00
#
_symmetry.space_group_name_H-M   'P 1'
#
loop_
_entity.id
_entity.type
_entity.pdbx_description
1 polymer ?
#
loop_
_entity_poly.entity_id
_entity_poly.type
_entity_poly.pdbx_seq_one_letter_code
_entity_poly.pdbx_strand_id
1 'polypeptide(L)'
;YFSSFLDLKSRGVKPEDMVIMMYSDYGMDFYGNAVIASPKMVREHPEQVRAFVRATFRGLKETIRNPDAGIKATMKTDPLIDASLERERLDLAISANILTDHVKQNGAGDIIISRMIRAIDQLSLAYGLKRKPDVSEIFTRMFLPPRSERMLQ
;
A
#
# COMPACT_ATOMS: atom_id res chain seq x y z
N TYR A 1 6.08 -10.16 -3.30
CA TYR A 1 7.21 -9.93 -4.21
C TYR A 1 8.48 -9.57 -3.47
N PHE A 2 8.66 -8.31 -3.05
CA PHE A 2 9.94 -7.81 -2.56
C PHE A 2 10.49 -8.61 -1.36
N SER A 3 9.63 -9.08 -0.44
CA SER A 3 10.08 -9.92 0.68
C SER A 3 10.63 -11.27 0.24
N SER A 4 9.91 -11.98 -0.64
CA SER A 4 10.36 -13.28 -1.16
C SER A 4 11.60 -13.14 -2.04
N PHE A 5 11.67 -12.08 -2.85
CA PHE A 5 12.84 -11.76 -3.67
C PHE A 5 14.10 -11.56 -2.80
N LEU A 6 14.00 -10.73 -1.76
CA LEU A 6 15.12 -10.47 -0.85
C LEU A 6 15.52 -11.69 -0.03
N ASP A 7 14.56 -12.53 0.40
CA ASP A 7 14.86 -13.79 1.10
C ASP A 7 15.59 -14.79 0.19
N LEU A 8 15.19 -14.94 -1.06
CA LEU A 8 15.90 -15.82 -2.00
C LEU A 8 17.31 -15.28 -2.30
N LYS A 9 17.46 -13.96 -2.47
CA LYS A 9 18.75 -13.29 -2.67
C LYS A 9 19.68 -13.51 -1.47
N SER A 10 19.17 -13.41 -0.24
CA SER A 10 19.96 -13.63 0.98
C SER A 10 20.43 -15.08 1.13
N ARG A 11 19.72 -16.04 0.51
CA ARG A 11 20.10 -17.45 0.41
C ARG A 11 21.03 -17.75 -0.77
N GLY A 12 21.47 -16.73 -1.52
CA GLY A 12 22.42 -16.87 -2.63
C GLY A 12 21.78 -17.27 -3.97
N VAL A 13 20.44 -17.28 -4.07
CA VAL A 13 19.76 -17.45 -5.36
C VAL A 13 19.95 -16.18 -6.17
N LYS A 14 20.40 -16.30 -7.42
CA LYS A 14 20.64 -15.13 -8.27
C LYS A 14 19.32 -14.60 -8.84
N PRO A 15 19.12 -13.27 -8.97
CA PRO A 15 17.89 -12.70 -9.52
C PRO A 15 17.48 -13.27 -10.88
N GLU A 16 18.44 -13.56 -11.75
CA GLU A 16 18.23 -14.17 -13.08
C GLU A 16 17.65 -15.59 -13.03
N ASP A 17 17.83 -16.30 -11.91
CA ASP A 17 17.27 -17.63 -11.68
C ASP A 17 15.87 -17.57 -11.02
N MET A 18 15.40 -16.37 -10.66
CA MET A 18 14.12 -16.18 -9.97
C MET A 18 12.98 -15.94 -10.96
N VAL A 19 12.01 -16.85 -10.98
CA VAL A 19 10.73 -16.63 -11.66
C VAL A 19 9.73 -16.01 -10.69
N ILE A 20 9.37 -14.76 -10.94
CA ILE A 20 8.39 -14.01 -10.15
C ILE A 20 7.04 -14.04 -10.86
N MET A 21 6.02 -14.53 -10.17
CA MET A 21 4.63 -14.50 -10.63
C MET A 21 3.84 -13.50 -9.79
N MET A 22 3.57 -12.31 -10.34
CA MET A 22 2.77 -11.32 -9.63
C MET A 22 1.29 -11.61 -9.80
N TYR A 23 0.51 -11.55 -8.72
CA TYR A 23 -0.94 -11.68 -8.78
C TYR A 23 -1.61 -10.76 -9.81
N SER A 24 -1.08 -9.54 -10.01
CA SER A 24 -1.54 -8.59 -11.02
C SER A 24 -1.43 -9.11 -12.45
N ASP A 25 -0.44 -9.95 -12.73
CA ASP A 25 -0.18 -10.49 -14.08
C ASP A 25 -1.13 -11.65 -14.40
N TYR A 26 -1.77 -12.21 -13.37
CA TYR A 26 -2.71 -13.33 -13.46
C TYR A 26 -4.15 -12.92 -13.12
N GLY A 27 -4.49 -11.65 -13.33
CA GLY A 27 -5.87 -11.16 -13.27
C GLY A 27 -6.42 -10.90 -11.87
N MET A 28 -5.58 -10.91 -10.83
CA MET A 28 -6.03 -10.59 -9.47
C MET A 28 -6.03 -9.08 -9.25
N ASP A 29 -7.18 -8.54 -8.84
CA ASP A 29 -7.44 -7.10 -8.82
C ASP A 29 -7.34 -6.47 -7.43
N PHE A 30 -6.68 -7.16 -6.50
CA PHE A 30 -6.62 -6.78 -5.10
C PHE A 30 -5.95 -5.42 -4.88
N TYR A 31 -6.46 -4.68 -3.89
CA TYR A 31 -5.76 -3.55 -3.30
C TYR A 31 -4.79 -4.05 -2.24
N GLY A 32 -3.62 -3.41 -2.16
CA GLY A 32 -2.62 -3.72 -1.14
C GLY A 32 -3.01 -3.14 0.22
N ASN A 33 -2.19 -2.24 0.74
CA ASN A 33 -2.42 -1.65 2.06
C ASN A 33 -3.56 -0.62 2.05
N ALA A 34 -4.26 -0.51 3.17
CA ALA A 34 -5.31 0.48 3.41
C ALA A 34 -5.21 1.06 4.82
N VAL A 35 -5.69 2.29 4.99
CA VAL A 35 -5.99 2.86 6.31
C VAL A 35 -7.42 2.50 6.65
N ILE A 36 -7.61 1.77 7.75
CA ILE A 36 -8.93 1.33 8.21
C ILE A 36 -9.24 2.03 9.54
N ALA A 37 -10.41 2.66 9.62
CA ALA A 37 -10.92 3.28 10.82
C ALA A 37 -12.26 2.65 11.21
N SER A 38 -12.50 2.48 12.51
CA SER A 38 -13.78 1.94 12.98
C SER A 38 -14.92 2.93 12.71
N PRO A 39 -16.17 2.46 12.54
CA PRO A 39 -17.33 3.35 12.42
C PRO A 39 -17.47 4.32 13.59
N LYS A 40 -17.04 3.91 14.79
CA LYS A 40 -17.01 4.78 15.97
C LYS A 40 -16.04 5.95 15.79
N MET A 41 -14.78 5.67 15.40
CA MET A 41 -13.78 6.72 15.12
C MET A 41 -14.24 7.67 14.02
N VAL A 42 -14.84 7.14 12.96
CA VAL A 42 -15.35 7.93 11.83
C VAL A 42 -16.46 8.89 12.27
N ARG A 43 -17.37 8.45 13.15
CA ARG A 43 -18.49 9.28 13.64
C ARG A 43 -18.09 10.25 14.74
N GLU A 44 -17.35 9.78 15.73
CA GLU A 44 -17.07 10.55 16.95
C GLU A 44 -15.81 11.44 16.81
N HIS A 45 -14.86 11.03 15.96
CA HIS A 45 -13.58 11.73 15.79
C HIS A 45 -13.18 11.95 14.31
N PRO A 46 -14.09 12.47 13.46
CA PRO A 46 -13.84 12.61 12.02
C PRO A 46 -12.61 13.48 11.71
N GLU A 47 -12.37 14.54 12.50
CA GLU A 47 -11.23 15.42 12.28
C GLU A 47 -9.89 14.77 12.64
N GLN A 48 -9.88 13.84 13.62
CA GLN A 48 -8.68 13.05 13.92
C GLN A 48 -8.39 12.04 12.80
N VAL A 49 -9.42 11.38 12.27
CA VAL A 49 -9.27 10.50 11.09
C VAL A 49 -8.73 11.28 9.90
N ARG A 50 -9.29 12.46 9.62
CA ARG A 50 -8.83 13.34 8.54
C ARG A 50 -7.37 13.78 8.74
N ALA A 51 -7.00 14.17 9.96
CA ALA A 51 -5.65 14.57 10.29
C ALA A 51 -4.66 13.41 10.16
N PHE A 52 -5.03 12.21 10.61
CA PHE A 52 -4.23 11.01 10.47
C PHE A 52 -3.97 10.69 9.01
N VAL A 53 -5.01 10.63 8.17
CA VAL A 53 -4.87 10.35 6.73
C VAL A 53 -3.95 11.38 6.06
N ARG A 54 -4.14 12.69 6.31
CA ARG A 54 -3.22 13.73 5.80
C ARG A 54 -1.77 13.51 6.26
N ALA A 55 -1.56 13.20 7.53
CA ALA A 55 -0.24 12.94 8.07
C ALA A 55 0.41 11.71 7.42
N THR A 56 -0.36 10.65 7.16
CA THR A 56 0.11 9.46 6.44
C THR A 56 0.59 9.80 5.03
N PHE A 57 -0.18 10.58 4.26
CA PHE A 57 0.24 11.00 2.92
C PHE A 57 1.51 11.86 2.95
N ARG A 58 1.60 12.80 3.90
CA ARG A 58 2.83 13.59 4.09
C ARG A 58 4.03 12.72 4.42
N GLY A 59 3.89 11.79 5.37
CA GLY A 59 4.94 10.85 5.75
C GLY A 59 5.39 10.01 4.55
N LEU A 60 4.44 9.45 3.80
CA LEU A 60 4.73 8.65 2.60
C LEU A 60 5.49 9.48 1.55
N LYS A 61 5.07 10.72 1.31
CA LYS A 61 5.72 11.63 0.35
C LYS A 61 7.16 11.96 0.75
N GLU A 62 7.39 12.24 2.04
CA GLU A 62 8.74 12.47 2.57
C GLU A 62 9.61 11.21 2.50
N THR A 63 9.06 10.03 2.82
CA THR A 63 9.77 8.75 2.67
C THR A 63 10.17 8.49 1.22
N ILE A 64 9.32 8.83 0.25
CA ILE A 64 9.66 8.66 -1.17
C ILE A 64 10.72 9.67 -1.62
N ARG A 65 10.66 10.92 -1.16
CA ARG A 65 11.66 11.95 -1.49
C ARG A 65 13.01 11.69 -0.82
N ASN A 66 13.01 11.12 0.38
CA ASN A 66 14.20 10.80 1.15
C ASN A 66 14.05 9.43 1.84
N PRO A 67 14.27 8.33 1.08
CA PRO A 67 14.14 6.97 1.61
C PRO A 67 15.01 6.71 2.84
N ASP A 68 16.23 7.28 2.88
CA ASP A 68 17.17 7.09 4.00
C ASP A 68 16.63 7.70 5.30
N ALA A 69 15.94 8.85 5.22
CA ALA A 69 15.25 9.42 6.38
C ALA A 69 14.10 8.51 6.86
N GLY A 70 13.40 7.85 5.92
CA GLY A 70 12.40 6.83 6.23
C GLY A 70 12.99 5.65 6.99
N ILE A 71 14.10 5.08 6.50
CA ILE A 71 14.80 3.97 7.18
C ILE A 71 15.27 4.40 8.57
N LYS A 72 15.88 5.59 8.70
CA LYS A 72 16.31 6.13 9.99
C LYS A 72 15.15 6.32 10.97
N ALA A 73 13.96 6.70 10.48
CA ALA A 73 12.77 6.79 11.32
C ALA A 73 12.34 5.40 11.81
N THR A 74 12.32 4.39 10.94
CA THR A 74 11.99 3.00 11.28
C THR A 74 12.97 2.41 12.30
N MET A 75 14.27 2.68 12.17
CA MET A 75 15.29 2.18 13.11
C MET A 75 15.10 2.68 14.55
N LYS A 76 14.42 3.82 14.76
CA LYS A 76 14.10 4.30 16.11
C LYS A 76 13.05 3.43 16.80
N THR A 77 12.20 2.76 16.03
CA THR A 77 11.16 1.86 16.55
C THR A 77 11.59 0.40 16.52
N ASP A 78 12.44 0.02 15.57
CA ASP A 78 13.02 -1.32 15.46
C ASP A 78 14.53 -1.21 15.21
N PRO A 79 15.36 -1.21 16.27
CA PRO A 79 16.81 -1.03 16.15
C PRO A 79 17.54 -2.26 15.61
N LEU A 80 16.87 -3.40 15.45
CA LEU A 80 17.49 -4.66 15.01
C LEU A 80 17.50 -4.83 13.48
N ILE A 81 16.83 -3.93 12.74
CA ILE A 81 16.77 -4.00 11.29
C ILE A 81 18.13 -3.69 10.65
N ASP A 82 18.44 -4.41 9.58
CA ASP A 82 19.58 -4.06 8.73
C ASP A 82 19.18 -2.88 7.82
N ALA A 83 19.82 -1.73 8.03
CA ALA A 83 19.48 -0.50 7.32
C ALA A 83 19.67 -0.61 5.80
N SER A 84 20.70 -1.35 5.33
CA SER A 84 20.97 -1.51 3.91
C SER A 84 19.94 -2.42 3.25
N LEU A 85 19.60 -3.52 3.90
CA LEU A 85 18.56 -4.44 3.44
C LEU A 85 17.18 -3.77 3.40
N GLU A 86 16.82 -3.03 4.44
CA GLU A 86 15.53 -2.33 4.47
C GLU A 86 15.48 -1.17 3.49
N ARG A 87 16.62 -0.53 3.22
CA ARG A 87 16.73 0.47 2.15
C ARG A 87 16.50 -0.15 0.76
N GLU A 88 17.04 -1.34 0.48
CA GLU A 88 16.76 -2.08 -0.75
C GLU A 88 15.27 -2.50 -0.82
N ARG A 89 14.73 -3.00 0.30
CA ARG A 89 13.30 -3.38 0.41
C ARG A 89 12.38 -2.21 0.11
N LEU A 90 12.69 -1.04 0.65
CA LEU A 90 11.90 0.16 0.46
C LEU A 90 11.88 0.59 -1.01
N ASP A 91 13.02 0.55 -1.71
CA ASP A 91 13.05 0.88 -3.15
C ASP A 91 12.23 -0.09 -4.00
N LEU A 92 12.31 -1.39 -3.70
CA LEU A 92 11.48 -2.40 -4.36
C LEU A 92 9.99 -2.17 -4.07
N ALA A 93 9.64 -1.82 -2.83
CA ALA A 93 8.26 -1.50 -2.47
C ALA A 93 7.77 -0.23 -3.17
N ILE A 94 8.59 0.83 -3.20
CA ILE A 94 8.26 2.11 -3.84
C ILE A 94 8.00 1.90 -5.32
N SER A 95 8.92 1.25 -6.03
CA SER A 95 8.81 1.04 -7.48
C SER A 95 7.67 0.10 -7.87
N ALA A 96 7.49 -1.01 -7.15
CA ALA A 96 6.53 -2.05 -7.54
C ALA A 96 5.11 -1.82 -7.02
N ASN A 97 4.93 -1.18 -5.85
CA ASN A 97 3.63 -1.14 -5.18
C ASN A 97 3.10 0.27 -4.89
N ILE A 98 3.99 1.28 -4.78
CA ILE A 98 3.59 2.62 -4.33
C ILE A 98 3.53 3.59 -5.51
N LEU A 99 4.65 3.83 -6.20
CA LEU A 99 4.75 4.71 -7.37
C LEU A 99 4.41 3.99 -8.68
N THR A 100 3.26 3.31 -8.69
CA THR A 100 2.71 2.72 -9.93
C THR A 100 2.33 3.80 -10.93
N ASP A 101 2.18 3.45 -12.20
CA ASP A 101 1.75 4.40 -13.24
C ASP A 101 0.38 5.01 -12.92
N HIS A 102 -0.54 4.22 -12.34
CA HIS A 102 -1.81 4.74 -11.86
C HIS A 102 -1.62 5.83 -10.80
N VAL A 103 -0.74 5.62 -9.82
CA VAL A 103 -0.49 6.59 -8.75
C VAL A 103 0.20 7.84 -9.29
N LYS A 104 1.15 7.70 -10.20
CA LYS A 104 1.79 8.85 -10.87
C LYS A 104 0.79 9.71 -11.64
N GLN A 105 -0.26 9.10 -12.21
CA GLN A 105 -1.30 9.81 -12.96
C GLN A 105 -2.43 10.34 -12.08
N ASN A 106 -2.85 9.62 -11.03
CA ASN A 106 -4.11 9.88 -10.31
C ASN A 106 -3.92 10.30 -8.84
N GLY A 107 -2.70 10.19 -8.32
CA GLY A 107 -2.38 10.30 -6.90
C GLY A 107 -2.72 9.02 -6.14
N ALA A 108 -2.11 8.83 -4.97
CA ALA A 108 -2.29 7.62 -4.17
C ALA A 108 -3.61 7.59 -3.37
N GLY A 109 -4.02 6.38 -2.98
CA GLY A 109 -5.03 6.10 -1.95
C GLY A 109 -6.50 6.09 -2.38
N ASP A 110 -6.84 6.50 -3.60
CA ASP A 110 -8.19 6.28 -4.14
C ASP A 110 -8.32 4.89 -4.78
N ILE A 111 -9.56 4.46 -5.04
CA ILE A 111 -9.90 3.21 -5.70
C ILE A 111 -10.56 3.45 -7.07
N ILE A 112 -10.33 2.52 -7.99
CA ILE A 112 -11.17 2.27 -9.16
C ILE A 112 -12.32 1.37 -8.72
N ILE A 113 -13.57 1.87 -8.83
CA ILE A 113 -14.77 1.17 -8.35
C ILE A 113 -14.93 -0.21 -8.99
N SER A 114 -14.79 -0.30 -10.32
CA SER A 114 -14.93 -1.59 -11.04
C SER A 114 -13.88 -2.61 -10.61
N ARG A 115 -12.65 -2.16 -10.31
CA ARG A 115 -11.59 -3.02 -9.76
C ARG A 115 -11.94 -3.51 -8.35
N MET A 116 -12.47 -2.65 -7.50
CA MET A 116 -12.88 -3.05 -6.15
C MET A 116 -14.03 -4.06 -6.17
N ILE A 117 -15.00 -3.91 -7.07
CA ILE A 117 -16.08 -4.90 -7.27
C ILE A 117 -15.47 -6.27 -7.63
N ARG A 118 -14.55 -6.31 -8.60
CA ARG A 118 -13.87 -7.57 -8.98
C ARG A 118 -13.04 -8.16 -7.83
N ALA A 119 -12.36 -7.32 -7.05
CA ALA A 119 -11.62 -7.77 -5.87
C ALA A 119 -12.55 -8.39 -4.82
N ILE A 120 -13.71 -7.79 -4.55
CA ILE A 120 -14.75 -8.34 -3.67
C ILE A 120 -15.24 -9.69 -4.20
N ASP A 121 -15.50 -9.80 -5.50
CA ASP A 121 -15.94 -11.05 -6.14
C ASP A 121 -14.90 -12.16 -5.99
N GLN A 122 -13.64 -11.85 -6.30
CA GLN A 122 -12.51 -12.78 -6.21
C GLN A 122 -12.30 -13.29 -4.78
N LEU A 123 -12.31 -12.40 -3.78
CA LEU A 123 -12.17 -12.79 -2.38
C LEU A 123 -13.38 -13.59 -1.89
N SER A 124 -14.59 -13.18 -2.26
CA SER A 124 -15.81 -13.89 -1.84
C SER A 124 -15.85 -15.31 -2.39
N LEU A 125 -15.42 -15.51 -3.63
CA LEU A 125 -15.27 -16.83 -4.23
C LEU A 125 -14.20 -17.65 -3.50
N ALA A 126 -13.00 -17.10 -3.30
CA ALA A 126 -11.87 -17.82 -2.69
C ALA A 126 -12.17 -18.29 -1.26
N TYR A 127 -12.90 -17.49 -0.48
CA TYR A 127 -13.23 -17.79 0.92
C TYR A 127 -14.63 -18.40 1.11
N GLY A 128 -15.40 -18.62 0.03
CA GLY A 128 -16.77 -19.12 0.12
C GLY A 128 -17.73 -18.19 0.88
N LEU A 129 -17.53 -16.87 0.81
CA LEU A 129 -18.35 -15.89 1.51
C LEU A 129 -19.73 -15.80 0.86
N LYS A 130 -20.78 -15.96 1.67
CA LYS A 130 -22.17 -15.84 1.23
C LYS A 130 -22.59 -14.41 0.90
N ARG A 131 -21.94 -13.43 1.53
CA ARG A 131 -22.26 -12.01 1.40
C ARG A 131 -21.13 -11.27 0.71
N LYS A 132 -21.48 -10.47 -0.28
CA LYS A 132 -20.59 -9.50 -0.93
C LYS A 132 -21.03 -8.10 -0.46
N PRO A 133 -20.17 -7.34 0.24
CA PRO A 133 -20.51 -5.97 0.60
C PRO A 133 -20.52 -5.09 -0.66
N ASP A 134 -21.34 -4.03 -0.65
CA ASP A 134 -21.19 -2.95 -1.62
C ASP A 134 -19.89 -2.17 -1.37
N VAL A 135 -19.33 -1.57 -2.41
CA VAL A 135 -18.08 -0.78 -2.30
C VAL A 135 -18.23 0.37 -1.30
N SER A 136 -19.41 0.98 -1.24
CA SER A 136 -19.72 2.08 -0.29
C SER A 136 -19.72 1.65 1.18
N GLU A 137 -19.85 0.35 1.47
CA GLU A 137 -19.76 -0.17 2.83
C GLU A 137 -18.33 -0.26 3.35
N ILE A 138 -17.35 -0.40 2.44
CA ILE A 138 -15.95 -0.68 2.80
C ILE A 138 -14.99 0.46 2.45
N PHE A 139 -15.41 1.42 1.63
CA PHE A 139 -14.57 2.53 1.21
C PHE A 139 -15.32 3.87 1.14
N THR A 140 -14.66 4.94 1.61
CA THR A 140 -15.14 6.31 1.48
C THR A 140 -14.01 7.26 1.11
N ARG A 141 -14.30 8.20 0.21
CA ARG A 141 -13.36 9.27 -0.18
C ARG A 141 -13.38 10.46 0.78
N MET A 142 -14.29 10.48 1.75
CA MET A 142 -14.55 11.63 2.62
C MET A 142 -13.31 12.14 3.39
N PHE A 143 -12.35 11.25 3.65
CA PHE A 143 -11.12 11.56 4.37
C PHE A 143 -9.89 11.69 3.46
N LEU A 144 -10.03 11.47 2.15
CA LEU A 144 -8.93 11.63 1.22
C LEU A 144 -8.55 13.12 1.09
N PRO A 145 -7.25 13.45 1.15
CA PRO A 145 -6.80 14.80 0.82
C PRO A 145 -7.08 15.15 -0.65
N PRO A 146 -7.05 16.45 -1.00
CA PRO A 146 -7.09 16.89 -2.39
C PRO A 146 -6.04 16.17 -3.25
N ARG A 147 -6.30 15.98 -4.55
CA ARG A 147 -5.40 15.24 -5.45
C ARG A 147 -3.95 15.75 -5.39
N SER A 148 -3.74 17.06 -5.33
CA SER A 148 -2.40 17.68 -5.23
C SER A 148 -1.59 17.18 -4.03
N GLU A 149 -2.25 16.93 -2.89
CA GLU A 149 -1.62 16.39 -1.68
C GLU A 149 -1.39 14.88 -1.76
N ARG A 150 -2.10 14.18 -2.66
CA ARG A 150 -1.95 12.74 -2.91
C ARG A 150 -0.95 12.41 -4.02
N MET A 151 -0.50 13.41 -4.79
CA MET A 151 0.60 13.24 -5.74
C MET A 151 1.89 13.03 -4.94
N LEU A 152 2.60 11.94 -5.22
CA LEU A 152 3.82 11.56 -4.48
C LEU A 152 5.10 12.06 -5.16
N GLN A 153 4.96 12.65 -6.35
CA GLN A 153 6.00 13.33 -7.13
C GLN A 153 5.45 14.65 -7.67
#